data_AF-A0A414ETD9-F1
#
_entry.id   AF-A0A414ETD9-F1
#
_cell.length_a   1.000
_cell.length_b   1.000
_cell.length_c   1.000
_cell.angle_alpha   90.00
_cell.angle_beta   90.00
_cell.angle_gamma   90.00
#
_symmetry.space_group_name_H-M   'P 1'
#
loop_
_entity.id
_entity.type
_entity.pdbx_description
1 polymer ?
#
loop_
_entity_poly.entity_id
_entity_poly.type
_entity_poly.pdbx_seq_one_letter_code
_entity_poly.pdbx_strand_id
1 'polypeptide(L)'
;MSVEVMRSVIEAAEGRVPVDTLFTNAQIVDVYGQRVAPGSVAVKDGVIVGVLYDGRDDAAGTYEATEVVDCQGRYLAPGFIDGHLHIESSNIRPAEYARMAATRGTTTAIADSHEIANVAGLDGLRFMIEDGRRAPISIKYMMPSCVPALPDEQAGAVITAADMQAFFAEHPGDVFGLGEMMNLPGVFMADPETCARIDAANQTPSKQVDGHAPLVAGMDLNAYAAAGIIADHESTIPEEALDKLSRGMYVMLREGTCSHDLANLSPMLLENPARARRCCFATDDRAPSDALSTGMIDNACRVAIEAGIDPVVAISMASLSTAEAFGLDHGCRDPHELRGAIAPGKRADLLVLNDLTFATAPHRVYAAGALVAQDGTFVGEIAPEMAEVAALADELRASVKLPKLSLDVFDYAFKPGEAVIDVVPGKAITGMARPESAEGLRRIMLIERHGRGVSLQAEGADGDGPAGLGLVGKHIGRGWVRGFTITGGAIASTIGHDSHNVCVVGDNAADMMAAVEAVGQGGHVLVRNGEVVARIPLALGGLMSEGTAEDVAAQHDDFMVKARAMGIEPPLDPIMGIIFLPLPVIPTLRIRPEGMFDVTTFTYAD
;
A
#
# COMPACT_ATOMS: atom_id res chain seq x y z
N MET A 1 -9.51 -27.59 -4.17
CA MET A 1 -9.89 -28.40 -5.34
C MET A 1 -10.66 -29.66 -4.96
N SER A 2 -11.94 -29.70 -5.30
CA SER A 2 -12.78 -30.91 -5.22
C SER A 2 -12.44 -31.89 -6.35
N VAL A 3 -12.86 -33.16 -6.22
CA VAL A 3 -12.71 -34.16 -7.30
C VAL A 3 -13.42 -33.73 -8.58
N GLU A 4 -14.54 -33.02 -8.46
CA GLU A 4 -15.32 -32.51 -9.60
C GLU A 4 -14.56 -31.45 -10.39
N VAL A 5 -13.97 -30.45 -9.70
CA VAL A 5 -13.13 -29.43 -10.33
C VAL A 5 -11.93 -30.08 -11.02
N MET A 6 -11.27 -31.02 -10.36
CA MET A 6 -10.14 -31.76 -10.93
C MET A 6 -10.51 -32.48 -12.23
N ARG A 7 -11.66 -33.17 -12.24
CA ARG A 7 -12.14 -33.86 -13.43
C ARG A 7 -12.47 -32.90 -14.57
N SER A 8 -13.15 -31.78 -14.27
CA SER A 8 -13.47 -30.75 -15.27
C SER A 8 -12.20 -30.22 -15.94
N VAL A 9 -11.21 -29.82 -15.12
CA VAL A 9 -9.92 -29.31 -15.60
C VAL A 9 -9.19 -30.35 -16.48
N ILE A 10 -9.16 -31.62 -16.07
CA ILE A 10 -8.50 -32.68 -16.84
C ILE A 10 -9.24 -32.97 -18.16
N GLU A 11 -10.57 -33.05 -18.13
CA GLU A 11 -11.37 -33.31 -19.33
C GLU A 11 -11.18 -32.19 -20.37
N ALA A 12 -11.11 -30.93 -19.92
CA ALA A 12 -10.81 -29.78 -20.77
C ALA A 12 -9.36 -29.76 -21.26
N ALA A 13 -8.38 -30.03 -20.39
CA ALA A 13 -6.96 -30.09 -20.75
C ALA A 13 -6.66 -31.14 -21.83
N GLU A 14 -7.38 -32.26 -21.78
CA GLU A 14 -7.31 -33.36 -22.76
C GLU A 14 -8.14 -33.10 -24.04
N GLY A 15 -8.78 -31.93 -24.16
CA GLY A 15 -9.60 -31.56 -25.31
C GLY A 15 -10.88 -32.38 -25.49
N ARG A 16 -11.36 -33.05 -24.42
CA ARG A 16 -12.57 -33.89 -24.46
C ARG A 16 -13.86 -33.07 -24.34
N VAL A 17 -13.75 -31.85 -23.82
CA VAL A 17 -14.82 -30.87 -23.75
C VAL A 17 -14.32 -29.52 -24.28
N PRO A 18 -15.20 -28.67 -24.85
CA PRO A 18 -14.81 -27.34 -25.30
C PRO A 18 -14.30 -26.45 -24.17
N VAL A 19 -13.26 -25.67 -24.46
CA VAL A 19 -12.74 -24.62 -23.57
C VAL A 19 -13.53 -23.32 -23.75
N ASP A 20 -13.44 -22.41 -22.78
CA ASP A 20 -14.19 -21.15 -22.84
C ASP A 20 -13.48 -20.18 -23.79
N THR A 21 -12.17 -20.01 -23.61
CA THR A 21 -11.35 -19.11 -24.42
C THR A 21 -10.07 -19.83 -24.87
N LEU A 22 -9.74 -19.69 -26.15
CA LEU A 22 -8.46 -20.11 -26.71
C LEU A 22 -7.70 -18.89 -27.25
N PHE A 23 -6.55 -18.60 -26.65
CA PHE A 23 -5.61 -17.60 -27.14
C PHE A 23 -4.71 -18.24 -28.19
N THR A 24 -4.68 -17.69 -29.40
CA THR A 24 -3.94 -18.22 -30.55
C THR A 24 -2.93 -17.20 -31.08
N ASN A 25 -1.92 -17.66 -31.82
CA ASN A 25 -0.86 -16.82 -32.40
C ASN A 25 -0.19 -15.91 -31.34
N ALA A 26 0.03 -16.42 -30.13
CA ALA A 26 0.62 -15.66 -29.03
C ALA A 26 2.13 -15.85 -28.97
N GLN A 27 2.87 -14.84 -28.52
CA GLN A 27 4.25 -14.96 -28.03
C GLN A 27 4.20 -15.15 -26.51
N ILE A 28 4.19 -16.41 -26.06
CA ILE A 28 4.02 -16.77 -24.64
C ILE A 28 5.28 -16.40 -23.87
N VAL A 29 5.14 -15.57 -22.84
CA VAL A 29 6.20 -15.25 -21.88
C VAL A 29 6.27 -16.37 -20.84
N ASP A 30 7.19 -17.31 -21.07
CA ASP A 30 7.45 -18.47 -20.22
C ASP A 30 8.42 -18.07 -19.10
N VAL A 31 7.86 -17.61 -17.97
CA VAL A 31 8.63 -17.17 -16.79
C VAL A 31 9.35 -18.31 -16.06
N TYR A 32 8.93 -19.56 -16.21
CA TYR A 32 9.69 -20.70 -15.68
C TYR A 32 10.90 -21.01 -16.55
N GLY A 33 10.71 -21.01 -17.86
CA GLY A 33 11.75 -21.27 -18.85
C GLY A 33 12.63 -20.06 -19.16
N GLN A 34 12.30 -18.87 -18.62
CA GLN A 34 12.97 -17.60 -18.87
C GLN A 34 13.14 -17.32 -20.37
N ARG A 35 12.05 -17.45 -21.13
CA ARG A 35 12.04 -17.29 -22.59
C ARG A 35 10.70 -16.76 -23.10
N VAL A 36 10.70 -16.34 -24.37
CA VAL A 36 9.48 -16.09 -25.13
C VAL A 36 9.39 -17.12 -26.26
N ALA A 37 8.22 -17.74 -26.44
CA ALA A 37 8.01 -18.72 -27.51
C ALA A 37 6.60 -18.64 -28.09
N PRO A 38 6.43 -18.88 -29.41
CA PRO A 38 5.13 -18.89 -30.04
C PRO A 38 4.26 -20.07 -29.56
N GLY A 39 2.96 -19.86 -29.43
CA GLY A 39 2.03 -20.91 -29.05
C GLY A 39 0.59 -20.47 -28.83
N SER A 40 -0.16 -21.33 -28.16
CA SER A 40 -1.56 -21.12 -27.77
C SER A 40 -1.82 -21.48 -26.31
N VAL A 41 -2.80 -20.82 -25.70
CA VAL A 41 -3.21 -21.01 -24.31
C VAL A 41 -4.71 -21.21 -24.24
N ALA A 42 -5.15 -22.30 -23.60
CA ALA A 42 -6.55 -22.66 -23.46
C ALA A 42 -7.03 -22.43 -22.02
N VAL A 43 -8.19 -21.82 -21.87
CA VAL A 43 -8.78 -21.45 -20.57
C VAL A 43 -10.18 -22.05 -20.41
N LYS A 44 -10.43 -22.67 -19.26
CA LYS A 44 -11.72 -23.22 -18.85
C LYS A 44 -12.01 -22.86 -17.40
N ASP A 45 -13.22 -22.38 -17.13
CA ASP A 45 -13.71 -21.97 -15.81
C ASP A 45 -12.72 -21.01 -15.10
N GLY A 46 -12.10 -20.11 -15.86
CA GLY A 46 -11.10 -19.17 -15.35
C GLY A 46 -9.75 -19.77 -14.96
N VAL A 47 -9.48 -21.02 -15.36
CA VAL A 47 -8.22 -21.76 -15.16
C VAL A 47 -7.56 -22.04 -16.50
N ILE A 48 -6.25 -21.88 -16.57
CA ILE A 48 -5.45 -22.32 -17.71
C ILE A 48 -5.44 -23.85 -17.71
N VAL A 49 -5.93 -24.47 -18.78
CA VAL A 49 -6.00 -25.93 -18.90
C VAL A 49 -5.00 -26.49 -19.91
N GLY A 50 -4.52 -25.66 -20.84
CA GLY A 50 -3.58 -26.08 -21.87
C GLY A 50 -2.63 -24.97 -22.27
N VAL A 51 -1.37 -25.34 -22.50
CA VAL A 51 -0.33 -24.46 -23.08
C VAL A 51 0.42 -25.30 -24.11
N LEU A 52 0.25 -24.96 -25.39
CA LEU A 52 0.87 -25.66 -26.52
C LEU A 52 1.82 -24.71 -27.24
N TYR A 53 3.06 -25.15 -27.45
CA TYR A 53 4.10 -24.37 -28.12
C TYR A 53 4.31 -24.84 -29.56
N ASP A 54 4.39 -23.89 -30.49
CA ASP A 54 4.58 -24.17 -31.91
C ASP A 54 5.94 -24.88 -32.13
N GLY A 55 5.96 -25.86 -33.03
CA GLY A 55 7.13 -26.67 -33.36
C GLY A 55 7.48 -27.75 -32.32
N ARG A 56 6.94 -27.67 -31.10
CA ARG A 56 7.09 -28.69 -30.06
C ARG A 56 5.85 -29.58 -29.96
N ASP A 57 4.68 -28.95 -29.95
CA ASP A 57 3.41 -29.58 -29.61
C ASP A 57 2.45 -29.70 -30.82
N ASP A 58 2.95 -29.51 -32.06
CA ASP A 58 2.14 -29.52 -33.29
C ASP A 58 1.30 -30.79 -33.49
N ALA A 59 1.75 -31.92 -32.93
CA ALA A 59 1.04 -33.20 -33.00
C ALA A 59 -0.16 -33.30 -32.04
N ALA A 60 -0.28 -32.39 -31.06
CA ALA A 60 -1.34 -32.42 -30.03
C ALA A 60 -2.72 -32.01 -30.57
N GLY A 61 -2.79 -31.43 -31.78
CA GLY A 61 -4.02 -30.86 -32.32
C GLY A 61 -4.32 -29.48 -31.74
N THR A 62 -5.59 -29.06 -31.78
CA THR A 62 -6.07 -27.79 -31.22
C THR A 62 -7.30 -28.02 -30.34
N TYR A 63 -7.68 -27.03 -29.54
CA TYR A 63 -8.85 -27.08 -28.68
C TYR A 63 -10.08 -26.55 -29.42
N GLU A 64 -11.24 -27.21 -29.25
CA GLU A 64 -12.52 -26.58 -29.54
C GLU A 64 -12.79 -25.51 -28.47
N ALA A 65 -13.14 -24.29 -28.88
CA ALA A 65 -13.31 -23.17 -27.97
C ALA A 65 -14.61 -22.39 -28.26
N THR A 66 -15.22 -21.86 -27.21
CA THR A 66 -16.40 -20.98 -27.32
C THR A 66 -15.99 -19.63 -27.89
N GLU A 67 -14.86 -19.09 -27.44
CA GLU A 67 -14.23 -17.87 -27.93
C GLU A 67 -12.80 -18.14 -28.37
N VAL A 68 -12.40 -17.58 -29.51
CA VAL A 68 -11.01 -17.60 -29.98
C VAL A 68 -10.48 -16.16 -29.99
N VAL A 69 -9.43 -15.91 -29.22
CA VAL A 69 -8.71 -14.65 -29.19
C VAL A 69 -7.44 -14.81 -30.02
N ASP A 70 -7.40 -14.16 -31.19
CA ASP A 70 -6.18 -14.06 -31.99
C ASP A 70 -5.27 -12.96 -31.41
N CYS A 71 -4.13 -13.36 -30.84
CA CYS A 71 -3.15 -12.43 -30.29
C CYS A 71 -2.34 -11.71 -31.39
N GLN A 72 -2.39 -12.15 -32.65
CA GLN A 72 -1.71 -11.52 -33.80
C GLN A 72 -0.20 -11.35 -33.60
N GLY A 73 0.45 -12.31 -32.93
CA GLY A 73 1.86 -12.26 -32.59
C GLY A 73 2.22 -11.37 -31.40
N ARG A 74 1.23 -10.81 -30.68
CA ARG A 74 1.45 -10.10 -29.42
C ARG A 74 1.94 -11.03 -28.31
N TYR A 75 2.55 -10.44 -27.30
CA TYR A 75 3.01 -11.18 -26.13
C TYR A 75 1.83 -11.53 -25.22
N LEU A 76 1.84 -12.76 -24.70
CA LEU A 76 0.93 -13.20 -23.66
C LEU A 76 1.75 -13.45 -22.40
N ALA A 77 1.55 -12.65 -21.37
CA ALA A 77 2.28 -12.68 -20.11
C ALA A 77 1.34 -13.02 -18.92
N PRO A 78 1.86 -13.55 -17.81
CA PRO A 78 1.07 -13.67 -16.58
C PRO A 78 0.63 -12.28 -16.08
N GLY A 79 -0.55 -12.23 -15.45
CA GLY A 79 -1.03 -11.04 -14.74
C GLY A 79 -0.10 -10.62 -13.60
N PHE A 80 0.00 -9.31 -13.36
CA PHE A 80 0.89 -8.79 -12.33
C PHE A 80 0.32 -9.01 -10.92
N ILE A 81 1.25 -9.26 -10.00
CA ILE A 81 1.01 -9.36 -8.56
C ILE A 81 1.77 -8.23 -7.89
N ASP A 82 1.04 -7.33 -7.26
CA ASP A 82 1.64 -6.34 -6.39
C ASP A 82 1.97 -6.98 -5.04
N GLY A 83 3.26 -7.05 -4.71
CA GLY A 83 3.76 -7.84 -3.59
C GLY A 83 3.51 -7.22 -2.23
N HIS A 84 3.30 -5.90 -2.18
CA HIS A 84 3.00 -5.16 -0.96
C HIS A 84 2.45 -3.77 -1.31
N LEU A 85 1.31 -3.39 -0.73
CA LEU A 85 0.72 -2.05 -0.86
C LEU A 85 -0.30 -1.73 0.23
N HIS A 86 -0.64 -0.45 0.30
CA HIS A 86 -1.75 0.10 1.08
C HIS A 86 -2.78 0.73 0.13
N ILE A 87 -3.99 0.18 0.08
CA ILE A 87 -5.05 0.67 -0.83
C ILE A 87 -5.47 2.09 -0.41
N GLU A 88 -5.45 2.34 0.90
CA GLU A 88 -5.77 3.62 1.52
C GLU A 88 -4.88 4.76 1.01
N SER A 89 -3.63 4.47 0.63
CA SER A 89 -2.67 5.42 0.06
C SER A 89 -3.00 5.83 -1.38
N SER A 90 -3.85 5.06 -2.07
CA SER A 90 -4.50 5.50 -3.30
C SER A 90 -5.72 6.41 -3.07
N ASN A 91 -6.07 6.69 -1.80
CA ASN A 91 -7.15 7.59 -1.39
C ASN A 91 -8.53 7.23 -1.98
N ILE A 92 -8.72 5.98 -2.37
CA ILE A 92 -9.95 5.44 -2.98
C ILE A 92 -10.31 4.12 -2.33
N ARG A 93 -11.58 3.77 -2.31
CA ARG A 93 -12.06 2.50 -1.76
C ARG A 93 -11.55 1.29 -2.57
N PRO A 94 -11.47 0.09 -1.98
CA PRO A 94 -10.91 -1.11 -2.64
C PRO A 94 -11.49 -1.48 -4.00
N ALA A 95 -12.82 -1.41 -4.17
CA ALA A 95 -13.44 -1.73 -5.45
C ALA A 95 -12.97 -0.76 -6.57
N GLU A 96 -12.73 0.50 -6.21
CA GLU A 96 -12.28 1.53 -7.13
C GLU A 96 -10.78 1.42 -7.40
N TYR A 97 -9.98 1.10 -6.38
CA TYR A 97 -8.57 0.70 -6.55
C TYR A 97 -8.44 -0.44 -7.56
N ALA A 98 -9.26 -1.49 -7.42
CA ALA A 98 -9.23 -2.62 -8.34
C ALA A 98 -9.56 -2.23 -9.78
N ARG A 99 -10.54 -1.33 -9.98
CA ARG A 99 -10.88 -0.79 -11.30
C ARG A 99 -9.67 -0.12 -11.94
N MET A 100 -8.99 0.74 -11.18
CA MET A 100 -7.79 1.47 -11.60
C MET A 100 -6.63 0.50 -11.89
N ALA A 101 -6.28 -0.37 -10.94
CA ALA A 101 -5.14 -1.28 -11.01
C ALA A 101 -5.25 -2.27 -12.16
N ALA A 102 -6.46 -2.76 -12.45
CA ALA A 102 -6.71 -3.64 -13.59
C ALA A 102 -6.35 -3.00 -14.93
N THR A 103 -6.49 -1.67 -15.08
CA THR A 103 -6.10 -0.96 -16.32
C THR A 103 -4.59 -0.99 -16.59
N ARG A 104 -3.80 -1.29 -15.56
CA ARG A 104 -2.34 -1.35 -15.58
C ARG A 104 -1.78 -2.78 -15.50
N GLY A 105 -2.64 -3.79 -15.58
CA GLY A 105 -2.24 -5.21 -15.64
C GLY A 105 -2.10 -5.89 -14.28
N THR A 106 -2.35 -5.20 -13.17
CA THR A 106 -2.43 -5.82 -11.85
C THR A 106 -3.70 -6.65 -11.76
N THR A 107 -3.53 -7.96 -11.55
CA THR A 107 -4.63 -8.92 -11.37
C THR A 107 -4.69 -9.50 -9.96
N THR A 108 -3.62 -9.30 -9.18
CA THR A 108 -3.56 -9.64 -7.75
C THR A 108 -2.85 -8.55 -6.95
N ALA A 109 -3.41 -8.20 -5.80
CA ALA A 109 -2.84 -7.25 -4.83
C ALA A 109 -2.65 -7.96 -3.49
N ILE A 110 -1.45 -7.89 -2.91
CA ILE A 110 -1.21 -8.24 -1.50
C ILE A 110 -1.31 -6.94 -0.70
N ALA A 111 -2.45 -6.75 -0.03
CA ALA A 111 -2.81 -5.46 0.57
C ALA A 111 -2.77 -5.55 2.09
N ASP A 112 -1.92 -4.74 2.72
CA ASP A 112 -1.95 -4.51 4.17
C ASP A 112 -2.83 -3.29 4.46
N SER A 113 -3.96 -3.50 5.14
CA SER A 113 -4.93 -2.45 5.47
C SER A 113 -4.71 -1.90 6.87
N HIS A 114 -3.45 -1.66 7.23
CA HIS A 114 -3.09 -1.19 8.57
C HIS A 114 -3.58 0.24 8.82
N GLU A 115 -3.79 1.03 7.78
CA GLU A 115 -4.23 2.42 7.91
C GLU A 115 -5.65 2.47 8.48
N ILE A 116 -6.60 1.83 7.80
CA ILE A 116 -7.99 1.83 8.25
C ILE A 116 -8.16 1.07 9.56
N ALA A 117 -7.33 0.04 9.81
CA ALA A 117 -7.35 -0.69 11.07
C ALA A 117 -6.87 0.17 12.24
N ASN A 118 -5.88 1.05 12.05
CA ASN A 118 -5.51 2.04 13.06
C ASN A 118 -6.64 3.02 13.37
N VAL A 119 -7.56 3.27 12.44
CA VAL A 119 -8.70 4.18 12.64
C VAL A 119 -9.92 3.50 13.24
N ALA A 120 -10.29 2.35 12.71
CA ALA A 120 -11.59 1.69 12.95
C ALA A 120 -11.45 0.22 13.37
N GLY A 121 -10.23 -0.26 13.61
CA GLY A 121 -9.98 -1.64 14.03
C GLY A 121 -10.42 -2.68 13.00
N LEU A 122 -10.89 -3.81 13.49
CA LEU A 122 -11.30 -4.95 12.66
C LEU A 122 -12.54 -4.66 11.80
N ASP A 123 -13.40 -3.72 12.18
CA ASP A 123 -14.50 -3.27 11.30
C ASP A 123 -13.98 -2.50 10.08
N GLY A 124 -12.89 -1.73 10.25
CA GLY A 124 -12.16 -1.11 9.15
C GLY A 124 -11.61 -2.16 8.18
N LEU A 125 -10.94 -3.20 8.69
CA LEU A 125 -10.46 -4.32 7.86
C LEU A 125 -11.61 -5.05 7.17
N ARG A 126 -12.72 -5.31 7.88
CA ARG A 126 -13.92 -5.94 7.31
C ARG A 126 -14.51 -5.11 6.17
N PHE A 127 -14.58 -3.78 6.31
CA PHE A 127 -14.98 -2.89 5.21
C PHE A 127 -14.11 -3.11 3.97
N MET A 128 -12.79 -3.18 4.16
CA MET A 128 -11.87 -3.36 3.04
C MET A 128 -12.14 -4.69 2.32
N ILE A 129 -12.26 -5.78 3.07
CA ILE A 129 -12.54 -7.12 2.54
C ILE A 129 -13.87 -7.14 1.77
N GLU A 130 -14.96 -6.66 2.38
CA GLU A 130 -16.28 -6.73 1.78
C GLU A 130 -16.42 -5.83 0.55
N ASP A 131 -15.80 -4.64 0.57
CA ASP A 131 -15.77 -3.79 -0.62
C ASP A 131 -14.91 -4.41 -1.73
N GLY A 132 -13.74 -4.96 -1.37
CA GLY A 132 -12.81 -5.59 -2.29
C GLY A 132 -13.39 -6.82 -3.00
N ARG A 133 -14.29 -7.58 -2.35
CA ARG A 133 -15.00 -8.72 -2.96
C ARG A 133 -15.83 -8.36 -4.20
N ARG A 134 -16.13 -7.07 -4.40
CA ARG A 134 -16.87 -6.59 -5.57
C ARG A 134 -15.99 -6.48 -6.82
N ALA A 135 -14.67 -6.53 -6.66
CA ALA A 135 -13.71 -6.36 -7.73
C ALA A 135 -13.52 -7.65 -8.57
N PRO A 136 -13.17 -7.52 -9.87
CA PRO A 136 -12.87 -8.67 -10.72
C PRO A 136 -11.43 -9.18 -10.57
N ILE A 137 -10.53 -8.38 -9.96
CA ILE A 137 -9.17 -8.81 -9.60
C ILE A 137 -9.13 -9.38 -8.18
N SER A 138 -8.08 -10.11 -7.84
CA SER A 138 -7.94 -10.70 -6.51
C SER A 138 -7.23 -9.74 -5.55
N ILE A 139 -7.87 -9.37 -4.45
CA ILE A 139 -7.20 -8.67 -3.35
C ILE A 139 -6.99 -9.67 -2.21
N LYS A 140 -5.74 -9.84 -1.79
CA LYS A 140 -5.33 -10.70 -0.70
C LYS A 140 -5.02 -9.81 0.50
N TYR A 141 -6.01 -9.64 1.37
CA TYR A 141 -5.87 -8.80 2.56
C TYR A 141 -4.97 -9.45 3.59
N MET A 142 -4.03 -8.69 4.11
CA MET A 142 -3.15 -9.07 5.20
C MET A 142 -3.71 -8.50 6.51
N MET A 143 -3.59 -9.25 7.62
CA MET A 143 -3.97 -8.75 8.94
C MET A 143 -2.94 -7.72 9.39
N PRO A 144 -3.35 -6.48 9.72
CA PRO A 144 -2.43 -5.48 10.24
C PRO A 144 -1.70 -5.96 11.50
N SER A 145 -0.38 -5.96 11.47
CA SER A 145 0.45 -6.59 12.51
C SER A 145 0.67 -5.67 13.74
N CYS A 146 0.64 -4.35 13.51
CA CYS A 146 1.04 -3.32 14.45
C CYS A 146 -0.03 -2.24 14.57
N VAL A 147 -1.12 -2.56 15.26
CA VAL A 147 -2.20 -1.59 15.57
C VAL A 147 -2.33 -1.42 17.08
N PRO A 148 -1.93 -0.27 17.65
CA PRO A 148 -1.10 0.78 17.03
C PRO A 148 0.35 0.34 16.78
N ALA A 149 1.12 1.18 16.07
CA ALA A 149 2.52 0.93 15.75
C ALA A 149 3.41 0.92 17.01
N LEU A 150 3.13 1.81 17.97
CA LEU A 150 3.70 1.78 19.32
C LEU A 150 2.62 1.54 20.41
N PRO A 151 2.91 0.80 21.49
CA PRO A 151 1.88 0.47 22.50
C PRO A 151 1.19 1.65 23.19
N ASP A 152 1.84 2.83 23.23
CA ASP A 152 1.35 4.04 23.89
C ASP A 152 0.81 5.10 22.90
N GLU A 153 0.70 4.76 21.61
CA GLU A 153 0.14 5.66 20.61
C GLU A 153 -1.36 5.89 20.78
N GLN A 154 -1.80 7.06 20.31
CA GLN A 154 -3.19 7.48 20.35
C GLN A 154 -3.85 7.25 18.99
N ALA A 155 -3.99 5.97 18.62
CA ALA A 155 -4.73 5.49 17.45
C ALA A 155 -6.21 5.24 17.78
N GLY A 156 -7.03 4.96 16.77
CA GLY A 156 -8.46 4.67 16.91
C GLY A 156 -8.75 3.27 17.44
N ALA A 157 -7.82 2.33 17.30
CA ALA A 157 -7.96 0.96 17.76
C ALA A 157 -6.67 0.39 18.37
N VAL A 158 -6.83 -0.75 19.05
CA VAL A 158 -5.75 -1.66 19.47
C VAL A 158 -6.17 -3.05 19.03
N ILE A 159 -5.30 -3.77 18.30
CA ILE A 159 -5.56 -5.15 17.86
C ILE A 159 -4.54 -6.06 18.54
N THR A 160 -5.00 -6.92 19.44
CA THR A 160 -4.17 -7.93 20.10
C THR A 160 -4.08 -9.21 19.28
N ALA A 161 -3.11 -10.08 19.59
CA ALA A 161 -3.03 -11.42 19.01
C ALA A 161 -4.33 -12.21 19.22
N ALA A 162 -5.01 -12.03 20.36
CA ALA A 162 -6.29 -12.68 20.64
C ALA A 162 -7.41 -12.17 19.72
N ASP A 163 -7.44 -10.86 19.44
CA ASP A 163 -8.40 -10.27 18.50
C ASP A 163 -8.17 -10.77 17.08
N MET A 164 -6.91 -10.89 16.64
CA MET A 164 -6.55 -11.47 15.34
C MET A 164 -7.08 -12.91 15.20
N GLN A 165 -6.83 -13.75 16.20
CA GLN A 165 -7.28 -15.14 16.20
C GLN A 165 -8.80 -15.25 16.21
N ALA A 166 -9.50 -14.39 16.96
CA ALA A 166 -10.95 -14.33 16.96
C ALA A 166 -11.49 -13.94 15.57
N PHE A 167 -10.89 -12.92 14.93
CA PHE A 167 -11.28 -12.48 13.59
C PHE A 167 -11.08 -13.59 12.55
N PHE A 168 -9.96 -14.31 12.56
CA PHE A 168 -9.72 -15.43 11.64
C PHE A 168 -10.72 -16.57 11.83
N ALA A 169 -11.16 -16.82 13.06
CA ALA A 169 -12.17 -17.84 13.35
C ALA A 169 -13.57 -17.44 12.85
N GLU A 170 -13.91 -16.16 12.91
CA GLU A 170 -15.17 -15.61 12.40
C GLU A 170 -15.19 -15.47 10.86
N HIS A 171 -14.04 -15.12 10.27
CA HIS A 171 -13.84 -14.84 8.85
C HIS A 171 -12.81 -15.80 8.22
N PRO A 172 -13.07 -17.12 8.20
CA PRO A 172 -12.08 -18.11 7.79
C PRO A 172 -11.70 -17.96 6.32
N GLY A 173 -10.43 -17.63 6.09
CA GLY A 173 -9.84 -17.50 4.74
C GLY A 173 -9.91 -16.10 4.13
N ASP A 174 -10.58 -15.16 4.80
CA ASP A 174 -10.70 -13.78 4.30
C ASP A 174 -9.42 -12.96 4.47
N VAL A 175 -8.63 -13.30 5.48
CA VAL A 175 -7.30 -12.74 5.71
C VAL A 175 -6.26 -13.75 5.25
N PHE A 176 -5.44 -13.33 4.28
CA PHE A 176 -4.50 -14.18 3.57
C PHE A 176 -3.20 -14.44 4.34
N GLY A 177 -2.70 -13.47 5.10
CA GLY A 177 -1.45 -13.52 5.88
C GLY A 177 -1.38 -12.40 6.91
N LEU A 178 -0.21 -12.18 7.51
CA LEU A 178 0.04 -11.05 8.40
C LEU A 178 0.80 -9.94 7.65
N GLY A 179 0.33 -8.70 7.79
CA GLY A 179 0.92 -7.50 7.22
C GLY A 179 2.28 -7.18 7.80
N GLU A 180 2.84 -6.05 7.39
CA GLU A 180 4.24 -5.74 7.64
C GLU A 180 4.58 -5.61 9.12
N MET A 181 5.57 -6.37 9.60
CA MET A 181 5.93 -6.38 11.02
C MET A 181 6.90 -5.25 11.41
N MET A 182 6.37 -4.05 11.60
CA MET A 182 7.15 -2.83 11.92
C MET A 182 7.61 -2.71 13.38
N ASN A 183 7.05 -3.48 14.33
CA ASN A 183 7.49 -3.46 15.74
C ASN A 183 8.82 -4.22 15.94
N LEU A 184 9.89 -3.64 15.40
CA LEU A 184 11.26 -4.14 15.50
C LEU A 184 11.71 -4.41 16.95
N PRO A 185 11.51 -3.48 17.92
CA PRO A 185 11.90 -3.73 19.30
C PRO A 185 11.20 -4.94 19.91
N GLY A 186 9.91 -5.13 19.61
CA GLY A 186 9.14 -6.30 20.05
C GLY A 186 9.75 -7.60 19.56
N VAL A 187 10.20 -7.65 18.30
CA VAL A 187 10.85 -8.83 17.73
C VAL A 187 12.22 -9.08 18.38
N PHE A 188 13.07 -8.06 18.49
CA PHE A 188 14.43 -8.21 19.04
C PHE A 188 14.43 -8.63 20.51
N MET A 189 13.44 -8.15 21.26
CA MET A 189 13.26 -8.47 22.68
C MET A 189 12.45 -9.75 22.91
N ALA A 190 11.97 -10.39 21.84
CA ALA A 190 11.05 -11.52 21.90
C ALA A 190 9.85 -11.25 22.83
N ASP A 191 9.25 -10.07 22.68
CA ASP A 191 8.07 -9.66 23.42
C ASP A 191 6.93 -10.69 23.23
N PRO A 192 6.29 -11.18 24.32
CA PRO A 192 5.29 -12.23 24.21
C PRO A 192 4.09 -11.91 23.30
N GLU A 193 3.61 -10.66 23.33
CA GLU A 193 2.48 -10.23 22.50
C GLU A 193 2.90 -10.19 21.02
N THR A 194 4.06 -9.59 20.74
CA THR A 194 4.67 -9.56 19.40
C THR A 194 4.84 -10.98 18.82
N CYS A 195 5.43 -11.91 19.58
CA CYS A 195 5.59 -13.29 19.14
C CYS A 195 4.23 -13.99 18.93
N ALA A 196 3.23 -13.71 19.75
CA ALA A 196 1.89 -14.28 19.60
C ALA A 196 1.18 -13.77 18.33
N ARG A 197 1.38 -12.50 17.94
CA ARG A 197 0.86 -11.96 16.67
C ARG A 197 1.51 -12.65 15.47
N ILE A 198 2.84 -12.81 15.49
CA ILE A 198 3.57 -13.54 14.44
C ILE A 198 3.06 -14.99 14.35
N ASP A 199 2.87 -15.68 15.48
CA ASP A 199 2.33 -17.05 15.49
C ASP A 199 0.89 -17.13 14.94
N ALA A 200 0.07 -16.10 15.13
CA ALA A 200 -1.31 -16.06 14.61
C ALA A 200 -1.37 -16.21 13.09
N ALA A 201 -0.31 -15.84 12.36
CA ALA A 201 -0.21 -16.05 10.91
C ALA A 201 -0.40 -17.52 10.52
N ASN A 202 -0.04 -18.50 11.37
CA ASN A 202 -0.24 -19.93 11.11
C ASN A 202 -1.71 -20.34 10.85
N GLN A 203 -2.66 -19.50 11.23
CA GLN A 203 -4.09 -19.71 11.04
C GLN A 203 -4.62 -19.16 9.71
N THR A 204 -3.80 -18.37 9.00
CA THR A 204 -4.14 -17.79 7.69
C THR A 204 -3.82 -18.75 6.54
N PRO A 205 -4.40 -18.56 5.34
CA PRO A 205 -4.12 -19.38 4.16
C PRO A 205 -2.64 -19.42 3.73
N SER A 206 -1.95 -18.27 3.70
CA SER A 206 -0.54 -18.20 3.27
C SER A 206 0.42 -18.61 4.37
N LYS A 207 0.05 -18.37 5.64
CA LYS A 207 0.90 -18.51 6.83
C LYS A 207 2.13 -17.62 6.84
N GLN A 208 2.21 -16.66 5.91
CA GLN A 208 3.34 -15.77 5.77
C GLN A 208 3.15 -14.51 6.61
N VAL A 209 4.29 -13.95 7.02
CA VAL A 209 4.39 -12.65 7.68
C VAL A 209 5.27 -11.76 6.83
N ASP A 210 4.73 -10.63 6.40
CA ASP A 210 5.49 -9.61 5.69
C ASP A 210 6.34 -8.77 6.66
N GLY A 211 7.34 -8.06 6.15
CA GLY A 211 8.31 -7.36 6.97
C GLY A 211 8.54 -5.91 6.60
N HIS A 212 8.93 -5.14 7.62
CA HIS A 212 9.31 -3.74 7.60
C HIS A 212 10.57 -3.59 8.46
N ALA A 213 11.75 -3.64 7.83
CA ALA A 213 13.03 -3.70 8.52
C ALA A 213 14.06 -2.68 7.99
N PRO A 214 13.76 -1.37 8.07
CA PRO A 214 14.68 -0.32 7.63
C PRO A 214 15.95 -0.32 8.49
N LEU A 215 17.13 -0.38 7.84
CA LEU A 215 18.44 -0.29 8.48
C LEU A 215 18.78 -1.42 9.48
N VAL A 216 17.96 -2.48 9.54
CA VAL A 216 18.18 -3.61 10.45
C VAL A 216 19.31 -4.49 9.92
N ALA A 217 20.30 -4.80 10.77
CA ALA A 217 21.49 -5.55 10.37
C ALA A 217 21.98 -6.50 11.47
N GLY A 218 22.95 -7.36 11.14
CA GLY A 218 23.70 -8.13 12.12
C GLY A 218 22.85 -9.14 12.91
N MET A 219 22.91 -9.07 14.25
CA MET A 219 22.16 -9.99 15.13
C MET A 219 20.66 -9.69 15.11
N ASP A 220 20.27 -8.43 14.99
CA ASP A 220 18.88 -8.00 14.98
C ASP A 220 18.18 -8.50 13.71
N LEU A 221 18.85 -8.43 12.56
CA LEU A 221 18.33 -8.99 11.32
C LEU A 221 18.22 -10.53 11.38
N ASN A 222 19.15 -11.20 12.08
CA ASN A 222 19.01 -12.64 12.32
C ASN A 222 17.77 -12.96 13.16
N ALA A 223 17.52 -12.20 14.22
CA ALA A 223 16.35 -12.39 15.07
C ALA A 223 15.05 -12.17 14.28
N TYR A 224 15.02 -11.11 13.46
CA TYR A 224 13.88 -10.77 12.61
C TYR A 224 13.54 -11.88 11.61
N ALA A 225 14.52 -12.33 10.83
CA ALA A 225 14.32 -13.43 9.89
C ALA A 225 14.01 -14.76 10.60
N ALA A 226 14.65 -15.04 11.75
CA ALA A 226 14.42 -16.26 12.51
C ALA A 226 13.03 -16.33 13.17
N ALA A 227 12.38 -15.19 13.38
CA ALA A 227 11.00 -15.12 13.86
C ALA A 227 9.98 -15.63 12.82
N GLY A 228 10.39 -15.79 11.56
CA GLY A 228 9.53 -16.27 10.47
C GLY A 228 9.01 -15.18 9.54
N ILE A 229 9.56 -13.96 9.64
CA ILE A 229 9.23 -12.84 8.75
C ILE A 229 9.98 -13.04 7.43
N ILE A 230 9.24 -13.10 6.32
CA ILE A 230 9.77 -13.69 5.08
C ILE A 230 10.29 -12.68 4.06
N ALA A 231 9.88 -11.43 4.15
CA ALA A 231 10.16 -10.40 3.17
C ALA A 231 10.45 -9.06 3.83
N ASP A 232 10.93 -8.12 3.03
CA ASP A 232 11.14 -6.73 3.41
C ASP A 232 11.06 -5.85 2.16
N HIS A 233 10.41 -4.69 2.30
CA HIS A 233 10.33 -3.66 1.27
C HIS A 233 11.13 -2.38 1.62
N GLU A 234 11.75 -2.31 2.80
CA GLU A 234 12.43 -1.10 3.30
C GLU A 234 13.91 -0.98 2.90
N SER A 235 14.40 -1.89 2.07
CA SER A 235 15.77 -1.82 1.57
C SER A 235 15.94 -0.68 0.56
N THR A 236 16.83 0.28 0.85
CA THR A 236 17.07 1.45 -0.04
C THR A 236 18.43 1.43 -0.74
N ILE A 237 19.33 0.53 -0.32
CA ILE A 237 20.67 0.35 -0.89
C ILE A 237 20.98 -1.13 -1.15
N PRO A 238 21.80 -1.47 -2.17
CA PRO A 238 22.13 -2.86 -2.49
C PRO A 238 22.73 -3.65 -1.33
N GLU A 239 23.53 -3.02 -0.47
CA GLU A 239 24.18 -3.69 0.66
C GLU A 239 23.16 -4.25 1.65
N GLU A 240 22.10 -3.50 1.94
CA GLU A 240 21.02 -3.90 2.83
C GLU A 240 20.19 -5.03 2.22
N ALA A 241 19.79 -4.88 0.95
CA ALA A 241 19.07 -5.91 0.22
C ALA A 241 19.85 -7.23 0.14
N LEU A 242 21.16 -7.17 -0.11
CA LEU A 242 22.02 -8.36 -0.16
C LEU A 242 22.17 -9.04 1.21
N ASP A 243 22.20 -8.29 2.32
CA ASP A 243 22.26 -8.87 3.67
C ASP A 243 20.98 -9.64 4.01
N LYS A 244 19.81 -9.08 3.64
CA LYS A 244 18.48 -9.69 3.77
C LYS A 244 18.33 -10.92 2.88
N LEU A 245 18.71 -10.84 1.60
CA LEU A 245 18.75 -11.99 0.69
C LEU A 245 19.64 -13.13 1.22
N SER A 246 20.79 -12.79 1.80
CA SER A 246 21.73 -13.77 2.36
C SER A 246 21.19 -14.50 3.59
N ARG A 247 20.13 -13.97 4.22
CA ARG A 247 19.39 -14.60 5.34
C ARG A 247 18.13 -15.33 4.89
N GLY A 248 17.89 -15.41 3.59
CA GLY A 248 16.77 -16.16 3.01
C GLY A 248 15.46 -15.38 2.94
N MET A 249 15.47 -14.07 3.25
CA MET A 249 14.33 -13.19 3.04
C MET A 249 14.13 -12.91 1.53
N TYR A 250 12.92 -12.56 1.15
CA TYR A 250 12.62 -11.89 -0.11
C TYR A 250 12.89 -10.39 0.02
N VAL A 251 13.28 -9.75 -1.07
CA VAL A 251 13.38 -8.27 -1.14
C VAL A 251 12.34 -7.76 -2.12
N MET A 252 11.48 -6.87 -1.65
CA MET A 252 10.47 -6.21 -2.46
C MET A 252 11.02 -4.86 -2.90
N LEU A 253 11.27 -4.70 -4.20
CA LEU A 253 11.77 -3.46 -4.76
C LEU A 253 10.59 -2.52 -4.96
N ARG A 254 10.54 -1.45 -4.16
CA ARG A 254 9.47 -0.46 -4.23
C ARG A 254 9.62 0.47 -5.43
N GLU A 255 8.48 0.75 -6.06
CA GLU A 255 8.34 1.77 -7.09
C GLU A 255 6.97 2.48 -6.93
N GLY A 256 6.82 3.15 -5.78
CA GLY A 256 5.64 3.90 -5.35
C GLY A 256 5.68 5.38 -5.71
N THR A 257 4.83 6.19 -5.06
CA THR A 257 4.85 7.66 -5.18
C THR A 257 6.05 8.27 -4.44
N CYS A 258 6.41 7.70 -3.29
CA CYS A 258 7.52 8.17 -2.45
C CYS A 258 8.78 7.35 -2.59
N SER A 259 8.61 6.05 -2.84
CA SER A 259 9.64 5.04 -2.72
C SER A 259 10.07 4.61 -4.12
N HIS A 260 11.16 5.19 -4.60
CA HIS A 260 11.79 4.90 -5.90
C HIS A 260 13.07 4.07 -5.71
N ASP A 261 12.96 2.97 -4.98
CA ASP A 261 14.12 2.17 -4.55
C ASP A 261 14.63 1.26 -5.66
N LEU A 262 13.76 0.87 -6.61
CA LEU A 262 14.08 -0.07 -7.67
C LEU A 262 15.34 0.34 -8.46
N ALA A 263 15.43 1.60 -8.88
CA ALA A 263 16.58 2.09 -9.63
C ALA A 263 17.90 1.94 -8.84
N ASN A 264 17.87 2.25 -7.53
CA ASN A 264 19.03 2.13 -6.65
C ASN A 264 19.43 0.68 -6.37
N LEU A 265 18.45 -0.22 -6.32
CA LEU A 265 18.65 -1.65 -6.06
C LEU A 265 19.01 -2.44 -7.33
N SER A 266 18.63 -1.96 -8.52
CA SER A 266 18.85 -2.63 -9.80
C SER A 266 20.30 -3.13 -10.05
N PRO A 267 21.39 -2.46 -9.59
CA PRO A 267 22.74 -2.97 -9.80
C PRO A 267 22.97 -4.37 -9.23
N MET A 268 22.29 -4.74 -8.13
CA MET A 268 22.41 -6.08 -7.55
C MET A 268 21.85 -7.16 -8.48
N LEU A 269 20.84 -6.83 -9.29
CA LEU A 269 20.22 -7.75 -10.24
C LEU A 269 21.01 -7.83 -11.54
N LEU A 270 21.60 -6.70 -11.99
CA LEU A 270 22.48 -6.67 -13.16
C LEU A 270 23.77 -7.47 -12.95
N GLU A 271 24.33 -7.42 -11.73
CA GLU A 271 25.52 -8.19 -11.37
C GLU A 271 25.23 -9.71 -11.38
N ASN A 272 24.06 -10.12 -10.89
CA ASN A 272 23.64 -11.52 -10.88
C ASN A 272 22.12 -11.66 -11.02
N PRO A 273 21.62 -11.88 -12.25
CA PRO A 273 20.19 -12.03 -12.51
C PRO A 273 19.52 -13.19 -11.77
N ALA A 274 20.28 -14.21 -11.33
CA ALA A 274 19.72 -15.33 -10.57
C ALA A 274 19.15 -14.91 -9.20
N ARG A 275 19.51 -13.72 -8.70
CA ARG A 275 18.94 -13.13 -7.47
C ARG A 275 17.46 -12.76 -7.64
N ALA A 276 17.01 -12.51 -8.87
CA ALA A 276 15.63 -12.09 -9.17
C ALA A 276 14.57 -13.06 -8.64
N ARG A 277 14.87 -14.36 -8.52
CA ARG A 277 13.94 -15.36 -7.95
C ARG A 277 13.52 -15.08 -6.50
N ARG A 278 14.27 -14.26 -5.76
CA ARG A 278 13.98 -13.81 -4.38
C ARG A 278 13.69 -12.31 -4.32
N CYS A 279 13.42 -11.70 -5.47
CA CYS A 279 13.09 -10.29 -5.57
C CYS A 279 11.71 -10.14 -6.19
N CYS A 280 10.90 -9.26 -5.62
CA CYS A 280 9.53 -8.98 -6.06
C CYS A 280 9.39 -7.47 -6.30
N PHE A 281 8.29 -7.04 -6.89
CA PHE A 281 7.92 -5.62 -6.94
C PHE A 281 6.79 -5.33 -5.97
N ALA A 282 6.80 -4.11 -5.43
CA ALA A 282 5.76 -3.56 -4.56
C ALA A 282 5.53 -2.10 -4.95
N THR A 283 4.29 -1.63 -4.90
CA THR A 283 4.06 -0.18 -4.99
C THR A 283 4.19 0.50 -3.65
N ASP A 284 3.93 -0.21 -2.54
CA ASP A 284 3.82 0.41 -1.22
C ASP A 284 2.75 1.53 -1.28
N ASP A 285 3.07 2.77 -0.92
CA ASP A 285 2.22 3.93 -1.14
C ASP A 285 2.15 4.40 -2.60
N ARG A 286 0.95 4.38 -3.20
CA ARG A 286 0.72 4.90 -4.56
C ARG A 286 -0.50 5.81 -4.64
N ALA A 287 -0.26 7.09 -4.90
CA ALA A 287 -1.31 8.07 -5.17
C ALA A 287 -2.07 7.74 -6.48
N PRO A 288 -3.37 8.05 -6.58
CA PRO A 288 -4.18 7.71 -7.75
C PRO A 288 -3.73 8.46 -9.01
N SER A 289 -3.23 9.70 -8.87
CA SER A 289 -2.65 10.45 -9.99
C SER A 289 -1.47 9.72 -10.61
N ASP A 290 -0.53 9.22 -9.79
CA ASP A 290 0.65 8.51 -10.26
C ASP A 290 0.32 7.13 -10.79
N ALA A 291 -0.63 6.43 -10.17
CA ALA A 291 -1.14 5.16 -10.68
C ALA A 291 -1.73 5.33 -12.10
N LEU A 292 -2.50 6.39 -12.32
CA LEU A 292 -3.12 6.70 -13.61
C LEU A 292 -2.16 7.30 -14.63
N SER A 293 -1.15 8.09 -14.24
CA SER A 293 -0.23 8.73 -15.20
C SER A 293 1.00 7.89 -15.49
N THR A 294 1.58 7.30 -14.45
CA THR A 294 2.90 6.68 -14.47
C THR A 294 2.82 5.15 -14.50
N GLY A 295 1.79 4.58 -13.85
CA GLY A 295 1.51 3.15 -13.78
C GLY A 295 1.60 2.59 -12.36
N MET A 296 1.58 1.27 -12.24
CA MET A 296 1.70 0.51 -10.99
C MET A 296 2.84 -0.50 -11.13
N ILE A 297 2.58 -1.81 -11.07
CA ILE A 297 3.61 -2.83 -11.31
C ILE A 297 4.11 -2.80 -12.77
N ASP A 298 3.31 -2.34 -13.74
CA ASP A 298 3.80 -2.06 -15.10
C ASP A 298 4.89 -0.97 -15.11
N ASN A 299 4.79 0.04 -14.24
CA ASN A 299 5.87 1.03 -14.03
C ASN A 299 7.12 0.37 -13.45
N ALA A 300 6.99 -0.49 -12.43
CA ALA A 300 8.14 -1.22 -11.89
C ALA A 300 8.84 -2.07 -12.97
N CYS A 301 8.08 -2.76 -13.82
CA CYS A 301 8.62 -3.47 -14.97
C CYS A 301 9.35 -2.51 -15.94
N ARG A 302 8.75 -1.37 -16.27
CA ARG A 302 9.36 -0.36 -17.15
C ARG A 302 10.69 0.15 -16.59
N VAL A 303 10.72 0.56 -15.32
CA VAL A 303 11.93 1.08 -14.66
C VAL A 303 13.02 0.01 -14.59
N ALA A 304 12.67 -1.24 -14.28
CA ALA A 304 13.61 -2.36 -14.29
C ALA A 304 14.26 -2.56 -15.66
N ILE A 305 13.46 -2.51 -16.72
CA ILE A 305 13.92 -2.70 -18.10
C ILE A 305 14.76 -1.51 -18.58
N GLU A 306 14.37 -0.29 -18.23
CA GLU A 306 15.16 0.93 -18.47
C GLU A 306 16.52 0.88 -17.75
N ALA A 307 16.58 0.25 -16.57
CA ALA A 307 17.83 -0.02 -15.86
C ALA A 307 18.66 -1.17 -16.47
N GLY A 308 18.14 -1.89 -17.45
CA GLY A 308 18.84 -2.95 -18.18
C GLY A 308 18.54 -4.38 -17.72
N ILE A 309 17.54 -4.57 -16.86
CA ILE A 309 17.06 -5.91 -16.49
C ILE A 309 16.30 -6.52 -17.68
N ASP A 310 16.53 -7.81 -17.95
CA ASP A 310 15.84 -8.52 -19.02
C ASP A 310 14.30 -8.48 -18.82
N PRO A 311 13.50 -8.20 -19.86
CA PRO A 311 12.05 -8.09 -19.70
C PRO A 311 11.35 -9.33 -19.14
N VAL A 312 11.83 -10.54 -19.47
CA VAL A 312 11.24 -11.79 -18.93
C VAL A 312 11.59 -11.95 -17.46
N VAL A 313 12.80 -11.52 -17.05
CA VAL A 313 13.20 -11.47 -15.64
C VAL A 313 12.33 -10.45 -14.87
N ALA A 314 12.12 -9.26 -15.42
CA ALA A 314 11.26 -8.24 -14.80
C ALA A 314 9.81 -8.74 -14.65
N ILE A 315 9.25 -9.38 -15.68
CA ILE A 315 7.90 -9.98 -15.60
C ILE A 315 7.88 -11.12 -14.56
N SER A 316 8.94 -11.93 -14.47
CA SER A 316 9.04 -12.97 -13.43
C SER A 316 9.03 -12.38 -12.02
N MET A 317 9.66 -11.23 -11.78
CA MET A 317 9.60 -10.52 -10.49
C MET A 317 8.20 -9.94 -10.23
N ALA A 318 7.53 -9.44 -11.27
CA ALA A 318 6.17 -8.93 -11.21
C ALA A 318 5.09 -10.01 -11.06
N SER A 319 5.43 -11.30 -11.25
CA SER A 319 4.45 -12.39 -11.21
C SER A 319 4.94 -13.60 -10.40
N LEU A 320 5.88 -14.39 -10.94
CA LEU A 320 6.25 -15.70 -10.41
C LEU A 320 6.95 -15.58 -9.05
N SER A 321 7.94 -14.70 -8.90
CA SER A 321 8.69 -14.56 -7.65
C SER A 321 7.78 -14.08 -6.52
N THR A 322 6.86 -13.17 -6.81
CA THR A 322 5.82 -12.73 -5.87
C THR A 322 4.86 -13.85 -5.53
N ALA A 323 4.43 -14.66 -6.52
CA ALA A 323 3.59 -15.82 -6.26
C ALA A 323 4.29 -16.88 -5.40
N GLU A 324 5.59 -17.10 -5.60
CA GLU A 324 6.39 -18.02 -4.80
C GLU A 324 6.56 -17.53 -3.36
N ALA A 325 6.80 -16.22 -3.15
CA ALA A 325 6.94 -15.62 -1.83
C ALA A 325 5.72 -15.90 -0.94
N PHE A 326 4.52 -15.81 -1.50
CA PHE A 326 3.27 -15.97 -0.77
C PHE A 326 2.58 -17.33 -0.95
N GLY A 327 3.25 -18.30 -1.59
CA GLY A 327 2.68 -19.63 -1.81
C GLY A 327 1.51 -19.66 -2.81
N LEU A 328 1.32 -18.61 -3.61
CA LEU A 328 0.34 -18.56 -4.70
C LEU A 328 0.80 -19.34 -5.93
N ASP A 329 2.05 -19.78 -6.01
CA ASP A 329 2.51 -20.62 -7.13
C ASP A 329 2.11 -22.09 -6.92
N HIS A 330 2.55 -22.72 -5.83
CA HIS A 330 2.29 -24.14 -5.53
C HIS A 330 1.87 -24.42 -4.07
N GLY A 331 1.53 -23.39 -3.30
CA GLY A 331 1.26 -23.51 -1.86
C GLY A 331 -0.10 -24.14 -1.52
N CYS A 332 -1.01 -24.26 -2.48
CA CYS A 332 -2.27 -24.97 -2.30
C CYS A 332 -2.63 -25.87 -3.50
N ARG A 333 -3.77 -26.55 -3.43
CA ARG A 333 -4.27 -27.40 -4.52
C ARG A 333 -5.36 -26.75 -5.35
N ASP A 334 -5.84 -25.56 -4.98
CA ASP A 334 -6.96 -24.94 -5.67
C ASP A 334 -6.47 -24.13 -6.89
N PRO A 335 -6.85 -24.50 -8.13
CA PRO A 335 -6.31 -23.84 -9.31
C PRO A 335 -6.79 -22.39 -9.45
N HIS A 336 -7.89 -22.02 -8.78
CA HIS A 336 -8.37 -20.63 -8.74
C HIS A 336 -7.56 -19.76 -7.79
N GLU A 337 -6.76 -20.39 -6.91
CA GLU A 337 -5.82 -19.68 -6.04
C GLU A 337 -4.44 -19.57 -6.69
N LEU A 338 -4.01 -20.60 -7.42
CA LEU A 338 -2.67 -20.66 -8.01
C LEU A 338 -2.49 -19.68 -9.17
N ARG A 339 -1.39 -18.92 -9.22
CA ARG A 339 -1.12 -17.90 -10.25
C ARG A 339 0.37 -17.57 -10.36
N GLY A 340 0.71 -16.52 -11.13
CA GLY A 340 2.07 -16.02 -11.31
C GLY A 340 2.79 -16.53 -12.56
N ALA A 341 2.19 -17.48 -13.28
CA ALA A 341 2.74 -18.04 -14.53
C ALA A 341 1.63 -18.53 -15.48
N ILE A 342 1.95 -18.58 -16.77
CA ILE A 342 1.10 -19.21 -17.80
C ILE A 342 1.39 -20.72 -17.80
N ALA A 343 0.65 -21.48 -17.00
CA ALA A 343 0.80 -22.92 -16.91
C ALA A 343 -0.55 -23.62 -16.60
N PRO A 344 -0.74 -24.88 -17.03
CA PRO A 344 -1.94 -25.63 -16.69
C PRO A 344 -2.16 -25.73 -15.18
N GLY A 345 -3.40 -25.56 -14.73
CA GLY A 345 -3.77 -25.57 -13.31
C GLY A 345 -3.54 -24.26 -12.57
N LYS A 346 -3.17 -23.18 -13.26
CA LYS A 346 -3.11 -21.81 -12.73
C LYS A 346 -4.36 -21.04 -13.14
N ARG A 347 -4.79 -20.09 -12.31
CA ARG A 347 -5.80 -19.08 -12.62
C ARG A 347 -5.38 -18.33 -13.89
N ALA A 348 -6.32 -18.10 -14.79
CA ALA A 348 -6.11 -17.40 -16.05
C ALA A 348 -6.04 -15.88 -15.86
N ASP A 349 -5.05 -15.44 -15.11
CA ASP A 349 -4.64 -14.05 -15.00
C ASP A 349 -3.61 -13.77 -16.10
N LEU A 350 -4.02 -13.06 -17.16
CA LEU A 350 -3.27 -12.97 -18.41
C LEU A 350 -3.23 -11.53 -18.93
N LEU A 351 -2.08 -11.12 -19.46
CA LEU A 351 -1.86 -9.85 -20.12
C LEU A 351 -1.54 -10.07 -21.59
N VAL A 352 -2.26 -9.39 -22.48
CA VAL A 352 -1.87 -9.26 -23.88
C VAL A 352 -1.11 -7.95 -24.03
N LEU A 353 0.16 -8.02 -24.44
CA LEU A 353 1.06 -6.87 -24.53
C LEU A 353 1.49 -6.62 -25.98
N ASN A 354 1.53 -5.35 -26.39
CA ASN A 354 2.02 -4.97 -27.72
C ASN A 354 3.54 -5.13 -27.82
N ASP A 355 4.25 -4.85 -26.74
CA ASP A 355 5.69 -5.00 -26.58
C ASP A 355 6.00 -5.28 -25.10
N LEU A 356 7.28 -5.50 -24.79
CA LEU A 356 7.75 -5.75 -23.43
C LEU A 356 8.41 -4.51 -22.80
N THR A 357 8.20 -3.30 -23.35
CA THR A 357 8.78 -2.06 -22.81
C THR A 357 7.93 -1.41 -21.73
N PHE A 358 6.62 -1.72 -21.71
CA PHE A 358 5.64 -1.12 -20.80
C PHE A 358 5.54 0.41 -20.91
N ALA A 359 5.89 0.97 -22.07
CA ALA A 359 5.68 2.40 -22.35
C ALA A 359 4.18 2.77 -22.47
N THR A 360 3.33 1.78 -22.71
CA THR A 360 1.87 1.91 -22.72
C THR A 360 1.25 0.83 -21.86
N ALA A 361 0.02 1.07 -21.39
CA ALA A 361 -0.78 0.07 -20.69
C ALA A 361 -0.92 -1.24 -21.52
N PRO A 362 -1.15 -2.39 -20.87
CA PRO A 362 -1.46 -3.64 -21.55
C PRO A 362 -2.59 -3.47 -22.58
N HIS A 363 -2.47 -4.15 -23.74
CA HIS A 363 -3.51 -4.12 -24.76
C HIS A 363 -4.80 -4.72 -24.22
N ARG A 364 -4.70 -5.86 -23.52
CA ARG A 364 -5.83 -6.48 -22.79
C ARG A 364 -5.36 -7.10 -21.49
N VAL A 365 -6.22 -7.06 -20.49
CA VAL A 365 -6.01 -7.66 -19.17
C VAL A 365 -7.16 -8.61 -18.88
N TYR A 366 -6.84 -9.84 -18.53
CA TYR A 366 -7.78 -10.88 -18.16
C TYR A 366 -7.55 -11.27 -16.69
N ALA A 367 -8.63 -11.36 -15.91
CA ALA A 367 -8.61 -11.86 -14.55
C ALA A 367 -9.56 -13.06 -14.45
N ALA A 368 -9.06 -14.22 -13.98
CA ALA A 368 -9.80 -15.49 -14.06
C ALA A 368 -10.43 -15.75 -15.45
N GLY A 369 -9.73 -15.44 -16.53
CA GLY A 369 -10.19 -15.65 -17.91
C GLY A 369 -11.19 -14.61 -18.43
N ALA A 370 -11.72 -13.72 -17.60
CA ALA A 370 -12.61 -12.65 -18.02
C ALA A 370 -11.82 -11.39 -18.42
N LEU A 371 -12.19 -10.74 -19.53
CA LEU A 371 -11.59 -9.46 -19.95
C LEU A 371 -12.02 -8.34 -18.99
N VAL A 372 -11.06 -7.72 -18.30
CA VAL A 372 -11.33 -6.67 -17.30
C VAL A 372 -10.84 -5.29 -17.72
N ALA A 373 -9.82 -5.21 -18.58
CA ALA A 373 -9.34 -3.95 -19.14
C ALA A 373 -8.86 -4.12 -20.58
N GLN A 374 -8.99 -3.06 -21.38
CA GLN A 374 -8.49 -2.98 -22.74
C GLN A 374 -7.93 -1.57 -23.00
N ASP A 375 -6.71 -1.51 -23.54
CA ASP A 375 -6.03 -0.27 -23.94
C ASP A 375 -6.05 0.80 -22.83
N GLY A 376 -5.73 0.40 -21.60
CA GLY A 376 -5.72 1.28 -20.42
C GLY A 376 -7.10 1.71 -19.91
N THR A 377 -8.18 1.14 -20.43
CA THR A 377 -9.56 1.42 -20.00
C THR A 377 -10.16 0.20 -19.32
N PHE A 378 -10.80 0.38 -18.18
CA PHE A 378 -11.56 -0.68 -17.52
C PHE A 378 -12.82 -1.03 -18.34
N VAL A 379 -13.00 -2.30 -18.65
CA VAL A 379 -14.15 -2.83 -19.40
C VAL A 379 -14.87 -3.97 -18.67
N GLY A 380 -14.40 -4.32 -17.46
CA GLY A 380 -15.02 -5.30 -16.59
C GLY A 380 -16.24 -4.75 -15.85
N GLU A 381 -16.74 -5.54 -14.91
CA GLU A 381 -17.84 -5.16 -14.03
C GLU A 381 -17.38 -5.15 -12.57
N ILE A 382 -17.82 -4.14 -11.83
CA ILE A 382 -17.73 -4.10 -10.37
C ILE A 382 -19.10 -4.53 -9.84
N ALA A 383 -19.12 -5.54 -8.96
CA ALA A 383 -20.37 -6.01 -8.37
C ALA A 383 -21.06 -4.86 -7.59
N PRO A 384 -22.40 -4.84 -7.54
CA PRO A 384 -23.12 -3.82 -6.80
C PRO A 384 -22.76 -3.85 -5.31
N GLU A 385 -22.84 -2.69 -4.67
CA GLU A 385 -22.63 -2.58 -3.24
C GLU A 385 -23.71 -3.33 -2.45
N MET A 386 -23.29 -4.13 -1.48
CA MET A 386 -24.18 -4.85 -0.58
C MET A 386 -24.52 -4.00 0.65
N ALA A 387 -25.65 -4.29 1.30
CA ALA A 387 -26.11 -3.52 2.46
C ALA A 387 -25.10 -3.50 3.63
N GLU A 388 -24.33 -4.59 3.81
CA GLU A 388 -23.28 -4.67 4.84
C GLU A 388 -22.12 -3.70 4.57
N VAL A 389 -21.69 -3.59 3.31
CA VAL A 389 -20.64 -2.64 2.89
C VAL A 389 -21.11 -1.21 3.15
N ALA A 390 -22.36 -0.89 2.81
CA ALA A 390 -22.93 0.43 3.05
C ALA A 390 -23.00 0.77 4.56
N ALA A 391 -23.38 -0.19 5.40
CA ALA A 391 -23.43 0.00 6.85
C ALA A 391 -22.03 0.25 7.46
N LEU A 392 -21.03 -0.53 7.04
CA LEU A 392 -19.64 -0.30 7.42
C LEU A 392 -19.14 1.08 6.95
N ALA A 393 -19.45 1.47 5.72
CA ALA A 393 -19.11 2.80 5.21
C ALA A 393 -19.77 3.93 6.02
N ASP A 394 -21.02 3.76 6.46
CA ASP A 394 -21.70 4.74 7.32
C ASP A 394 -20.95 4.99 8.63
N GLU A 395 -20.41 3.94 9.25
CA GLU A 395 -19.58 4.06 10.46
C GLU A 395 -18.27 4.81 10.18
N LEU A 396 -17.63 4.50 9.04
CA LEU A 396 -16.39 5.13 8.62
C LEU A 396 -16.55 6.63 8.30
N ARG A 397 -17.74 7.09 7.90
CA ARG A 397 -18.02 8.52 7.64
C ARG A 397 -18.05 9.39 8.90
N ALA A 398 -18.00 8.79 10.10
CA ALA A 398 -18.02 9.49 11.39
C ALA A 398 -16.72 9.27 12.20
N SER A 399 -15.58 9.09 11.51
CA SER A 399 -14.30 8.74 12.15
C SER A 399 -13.56 9.93 12.77
N VAL A 400 -13.79 11.16 12.31
CA VAL A 400 -13.06 12.34 12.79
C VAL A 400 -13.84 13.04 13.92
N LYS A 401 -13.31 12.93 15.13
CA LYS A 401 -13.88 13.44 16.39
C LYS A 401 -12.91 14.40 17.07
N LEU A 402 -12.91 15.65 16.63
CA LEU A 402 -12.02 16.69 17.16
C LEU A 402 -12.63 17.45 18.36
N PRO A 403 -11.82 17.83 19.37
CA PRO A 403 -12.26 18.73 20.43
C PRO A 403 -12.52 20.14 19.88
N LYS A 404 -13.22 20.98 20.66
CA LYS A 404 -13.31 22.41 20.35
C LYS A 404 -11.95 23.06 20.55
N LEU A 405 -11.54 23.90 19.60
CA LEU A 405 -10.27 24.60 19.62
C LEU A 405 -10.49 26.12 19.63
N SER A 406 -9.56 26.82 20.25
CA SER A 406 -9.43 28.28 20.18
C SER A 406 -8.11 28.65 19.49
N LEU A 407 -8.00 29.90 19.03
CA LEU A 407 -6.75 30.40 18.42
C LEU A 407 -5.55 30.31 19.38
N ASP A 408 -5.80 30.39 20.69
CA ASP A 408 -4.78 30.23 21.73
C ASP A 408 -4.08 28.85 21.66
N VAL A 409 -4.73 27.84 21.06
CA VAL A 409 -4.13 26.53 20.84
C VAL A 409 -2.95 26.59 19.85
N PHE A 410 -2.93 27.56 18.95
CA PHE A 410 -1.92 27.73 17.92
C PHE A 410 -0.90 28.82 18.25
N ASP A 411 -1.16 29.63 19.29
CA ASP A 411 -0.28 30.72 19.72
C ASP A 411 0.82 30.21 20.66
N TYR A 412 1.89 29.68 20.07
CA TYR A 412 3.13 29.35 20.76
C TYR A 412 4.34 29.94 20.03
N ALA A 413 5.37 30.26 20.81
CA ALA A 413 6.60 30.89 20.36
C ALA A 413 7.76 29.90 20.34
N PHE A 414 8.62 30.04 19.34
CA PHE A 414 9.85 29.25 19.23
C PHE A 414 10.83 29.62 20.35
N LYS A 415 11.50 28.62 20.91
CA LYS A 415 12.58 28.79 21.89
C LYS A 415 13.93 28.41 21.27
N PRO A 416 14.94 29.30 21.28
CA PRO A 416 16.29 28.97 20.81
C PRO A 416 16.82 27.67 21.42
N GLY A 417 17.28 26.76 20.57
CA GLY A 417 17.82 25.47 20.94
C GLY A 417 16.81 24.33 21.14
N GLU A 418 15.50 24.58 21.06
CA GLU A 418 14.49 23.51 21.11
C GLU A 418 14.57 22.61 19.88
N ALA A 419 14.18 21.34 20.04
CA ALA A 419 14.21 20.36 18.96
C ALA A 419 13.17 20.68 17.88
N VAL A 420 13.60 20.65 16.62
CA VAL A 420 12.72 20.82 15.45
C VAL A 420 12.88 19.64 14.51
N ILE A 421 11.78 19.23 13.87
CA ILE A 421 11.82 18.22 12.82
C ILE A 421 12.59 18.82 11.64
N ASP A 422 13.62 18.10 11.18
CA ASP A 422 14.38 18.50 10.00
C ASP A 422 13.95 17.63 8.81
N VAL A 423 13.07 18.17 7.96
CA VAL A 423 12.58 17.44 6.78
C VAL A 423 13.74 17.23 5.81
N VAL A 424 13.92 15.98 5.38
CA VAL A 424 14.84 15.63 4.30
C VAL A 424 14.01 15.51 3.02
N PRO A 425 14.08 16.48 2.08
CA PRO A 425 13.23 16.47 0.90
C PRO A 425 13.37 15.20 0.08
N GLY A 426 12.26 14.60 -0.32
CA GLY A 426 12.21 13.36 -1.10
C GLY A 426 12.49 12.07 -0.29
N LYS A 427 12.42 12.11 1.04
CA LYS A 427 12.56 10.92 1.90
C LYS A 427 11.51 10.91 3.00
N ALA A 428 11.06 9.71 3.41
CA ALA A 428 10.20 9.54 4.57
C ALA A 428 10.93 9.82 5.90
N ILE A 429 12.24 9.57 5.96
CA ILE A 429 13.08 9.83 7.14
C ILE A 429 13.28 11.33 7.41
N THR A 430 13.37 11.70 8.68
CA THR A 430 13.63 13.07 9.15
C THR A 430 14.92 13.14 9.96
N GLY A 431 15.48 14.33 10.10
CA GLY A 431 16.52 14.63 11.07
C GLY A 431 15.97 15.36 12.31
N MET A 432 16.87 15.68 13.22
CA MET A 432 16.64 16.60 14.34
C MET A 432 17.59 17.78 14.22
N ALA A 433 17.05 19.00 14.34
CA ALA A 433 17.86 20.21 14.44
C ALA A 433 17.51 21.01 15.70
N ARG A 434 18.44 21.88 16.12
CA ARG A 434 18.28 22.79 17.27
C ARG A 434 18.72 24.20 16.86
N PRO A 435 17.90 24.94 16.10
CA PRO A 435 18.25 26.26 15.61
C PRO A 435 18.21 27.31 16.73
N GLU A 436 18.97 28.39 16.57
CA GLU A 436 19.01 29.51 17.52
C GLU A 436 17.93 30.58 17.25
N SER A 437 17.18 30.45 16.14
CA SER A 437 16.11 31.38 15.78
C SER A 437 14.97 30.69 15.04
N ALA A 438 13.81 31.36 14.98
CA ALA A 438 12.62 30.87 14.29
C ALA A 438 12.67 31.09 12.76
N GLU A 439 13.76 31.63 12.23
CA GLU A 439 13.87 31.93 10.79
C GLU A 439 13.76 30.64 9.96
N GLY A 440 12.84 30.65 8.99
CA GLY A 440 12.60 29.50 8.11
C GLY A 440 11.83 28.34 8.75
N LEU A 441 11.39 28.46 10.02
CA LEU A 441 10.59 27.43 10.68
C LEU A 441 9.10 27.60 10.38
N ARG A 442 8.36 26.48 10.45
CA ARG A 442 6.90 26.44 10.46
C ARG A 442 6.38 25.78 11.71
N ARG A 443 5.20 26.20 12.13
CA ARG A 443 4.47 25.56 13.22
C ARG A 443 3.93 24.24 12.72
N ILE A 444 4.02 23.22 13.55
CA ILE A 444 3.38 21.94 13.33
C ILE A 444 2.56 21.57 14.56
N MET A 445 1.39 20.99 14.34
CA MET A 445 0.55 20.49 15.42
C MET A 445 -0.06 19.16 15.02
N LEU A 446 -0.15 18.23 15.97
CA LEU A 446 -0.83 16.96 15.82
C LEU A 446 -1.97 16.87 16.83
N ILE A 447 -3.20 16.70 16.34
CA ILE A 447 -4.42 16.72 17.14
C ILE A 447 -5.05 15.34 17.13
N GLU A 448 -5.21 14.76 18.31
CA GLU A 448 -5.91 13.49 18.49
C GLU A 448 -7.33 13.56 17.91
N ARG A 449 -7.66 12.62 17.01
CA ARG A 449 -8.93 12.67 16.26
C ARG A 449 -9.95 11.60 16.63
N HIS A 450 -9.62 10.66 17.50
CA HIS A 450 -10.46 9.50 17.80
C HIS A 450 -11.39 9.73 19.00
N GLY A 451 -11.34 10.92 19.61
CA GLY A 451 -12.32 11.41 20.58
C GLY A 451 -11.86 11.36 22.04
N ARG A 452 -10.59 11.01 22.32
CA ARG A 452 -10.00 11.14 23.65
C ARG A 452 -9.92 12.61 24.05
N GLY A 453 -9.50 13.50 23.14
CA GLY A 453 -9.47 14.94 23.37
C GLY A 453 -10.87 15.51 23.67
N VAL A 454 -11.89 15.06 22.92
CA VAL A 454 -13.30 15.44 23.15
C VAL A 454 -13.77 15.00 24.54
N SER A 455 -13.48 13.75 24.91
CA SER A 455 -13.88 13.18 26.20
C SER A 455 -13.22 13.92 27.36
N LEU A 456 -11.90 14.14 27.28
CA LEU A 456 -11.15 14.85 28.32
C LEU A 456 -11.58 16.33 28.44
N GLN A 457 -11.93 16.97 27.32
CA GLN A 457 -12.50 18.32 27.33
C GLN A 457 -13.87 18.34 28.03
N ALA A 458 -14.72 17.35 27.80
CA ALA A 458 -16.02 17.23 28.47
C ALA A 458 -15.90 17.00 29.99
N GLU A 459 -14.80 16.40 30.44
CA GLU A 459 -14.44 16.25 31.85
C GLU A 459 -13.89 17.54 32.49
N GLY A 460 -13.76 18.62 31.71
CA GLY A 460 -13.36 19.95 32.19
C GLY A 460 -11.86 20.20 32.15
N ALA A 461 -11.11 19.51 31.28
CA ALA A 461 -9.65 19.70 31.18
C ALA A 461 -9.22 21.13 30.82
N ASP A 462 -10.05 21.89 30.12
CA ASP A 462 -9.79 23.30 29.82
C ASP A 462 -10.05 24.23 31.02
N GLY A 463 -10.76 23.77 32.06
CA GLY A 463 -11.19 24.59 33.20
C GLY A 463 -11.99 25.82 32.75
N ASP A 464 -11.59 27.01 33.25
CA ASP A 464 -12.12 28.31 32.81
C ASP A 464 -11.32 28.93 31.64
N GLY A 465 -10.35 28.19 31.08
CA GLY A 465 -9.46 28.65 30.03
C GLY A 465 -10.04 28.52 28.60
N PRO A 466 -9.36 29.08 27.60
CA PRO A 466 -9.70 28.87 26.19
C PRO A 466 -9.81 27.39 25.79
N ALA A 467 -10.75 27.09 24.91
CA ALA A 467 -11.02 25.72 24.45
C ALA A 467 -9.76 25.07 23.82
N GLY A 468 -9.46 23.85 24.25
CA GLY A 468 -8.37 23.02 23.75
C GLY A 468 -7.03 23.22 24.46
N LEU A 469 -6.84 24.27 25.28
CA LEU A 469 -5.57 24.50 25.96
C LEU A 469 -5.24 23.44 27.02
N GLY A 470 -6.24 22.88 27.69
CA GLY A 470 -6.08 21.81 28.67
C GLY A 470 -5.66 20.46 28.08
N LEU A 471 -5.71 20.35 26.76
CA LEU A 471 -5.37 19.17 25.97
C LEU A 471 -3.93 19.20 25.44
N VAL A 472 -3.26 20.36 25.50
CA VAL A 472 -1.87 20.53 25.02
C VAL A 472 -0.92 19.64 25.82
N GLY A 473 -0.08 18.89 25.11
CA GLY A 473 0.85 17.92 25.70
C GLY A 473 0.19 16.61 26.16
N LYS A 474 -1.09 16.40 25.81
CA LYS A 474 -1.83 15.15 26.07
C LYS A 474 -2.48 14.62 24.82
N HIS A 475 -3.29 15.44 24.17
CA HIS A 475 -4.05 15.10 22.95
C HIS A 475 -3.80 16.12 21.83
N ILE A 476 -2.97 17.13 22.08
CA ILE A 476 -2.55 18.16 21.13
C ILE A 476 -1.05 18.39 21.29
N GLY A 477 -0.28 17.87 20.35
CA GLY A 477 1.17 18.05 20.28
C GLY A 477 1.50 19.30 19.49
N ARG A 478 2.44 20.11 19.98
CA ARG A 478 2.93 21.33 19.31
C ARG A 478 4.42 21.20 19.03
N GLY A 479 4.87 21.80 17.94
CA GLY A 479 6.29 21.84 17.64
C GLY A 479 6.63 22.69 16.43
N TRP A 480 7.86 22.52 15.95
CA TRP A 480 8.37 23.24 14.80
C TRP A 480 8.99 22.28 13.79
N VAL A 481 8.83 22.63 12.52
CA VAL A 481 9.41 21.91 11.39
C VAL A 481 10.25 22.86 10.55
N ARG A 482 11.43 22.38 10.15
CA ARG A 482 12.32 23.00 9.17
C ARG A 482 12.27 22.19 7.88
N GLY A 483 12.30 22.89 6.75
CA GLY A 483 12.27 22.26 5.42
C GLY A 483 10.86 22.07 4.83
N PHE A 484 9.80 22.24 5.63
CA PHE A 484 8.43 22.34 5.13
C PHE A 484 8.12 23.80 4.79
N THR A 485 8.37 24.21 3.54
CA THR A 485 8.54 25.62 3.14
C THR A 485 7.26 26.40 2.81
N ILE A 486 6.08 25.94 3.27
CA ILE A 486 4.79 26.61 3.01
C ILE A 486 4.81 28.10 3.40
N THR A 487 4.12 28.97 2.66
CA THR A 487 4.09 30.42 2.88
C THR A 487 2.70 30.99 2.62
N GLY A 488 2.31 31.95 3.46
CA GLY A 488 1.03 32.63 3.45
C GLY A 488 -0.15 31.72 3.70
N GLY A 489 -0.02 30.69 4.54
CA GLY A 489 -1.05 29.66 4.67
C GLY A 489 -0.70 28.46 5.53
N ALA A 490 -1.59 27.47 5.48
CA ALA A 490 -1.47 26.20 6.17
C ALA A 490 -1.94 25.03 5.31
N ILE A 491 -1.42 23.85 5.63
CA ILE A 491 -1.86 22.56 5.13
C ILE A 491 -2.31 21.72 6.33
N ALA A 492 -3.43 21.01 6.19
CA ALA A 492 -3.89 20.01 7.16
C ALA A 492 -4.17 18.68 6.48
N SER A 493 -3.96 17.60 7.21
CA SER A 493 -4.19 16.23 6.76
C SER A 493 -4.79 15.40 7.89
N THR A 494 -5.78 14.58 7.55
CA THR A 494 -6.28 13.52 8.44
C THR A 494 -5.53 12.21 8.27
N ILE A 495 -4.62 12.13 7.28
CA ILE A 495 -3.63 11.07 7.16
C ILE A 495 -2.36 11.54 7.86
N GLY A 496 -1.98 10.85 8.92
CA GLY A 496 -0.74 11.05 9.66
C GLY A 496 -0.31 9.72 10.22
N HIS A 497 0.52 9.00 9.47
CA HIS A 497 0.90 7.62 9.74
C HIS A 497 1.39 7.42 11.18
N ASP A 498 1.03 6.36 11.90
CA ASP A 498 -0.02 5.37 11.58
C ASP A 498 -1.27 5.60 12.44
N SER A 499 -1.17 6.44 13.48
CA SER A 499 -2.32 6.77 14.33
C SER A 499 -3.39 7.61 13.60
N HIS A 500 -3.04 8.21 12.46
CA HIS A 500 -3.87 9.09 11.64
C HIS A 500 -4.53 10.24 12.40
N ASN A 501 -3.81 10.84 13.33
CA ASN A 501 -4.26 12.06 13.97
C ASN A 501 -4.18 13.26 13.01
N VAL A 502 -4.92 14.34 13.26
CA VAL A 502 -4.93 15.49 12.36
C VAL A 502 -3.62 16.26 12.48
N CYS A 503 -2.80 16.21 11.43
CA CYS A 503 -1.56 16.95 11.32
C CYS A 503 -1.81 18.26 10.59
N VAL A 504 -1.30 19.37 11.11
CA VAL A 504 -1.37 20.69 10.47
C VAL A 504 -0.02 21.38 10.52
N VAL A 505 0.41 21.93 9.38
CA VAL A 505 1.63 22.73 9.24
C VAL A 505 1.28 24.09 8.64
N GLY A 506 1.78 25.18 9.22
CA GLY A 506 1.53 26.52 8.70
C GLY A 506 2.47 27.59 9.23
N ASP A 507 2.41 28.76 8.62
CA ASP A 507 3.19 29.93 9.04
C ASP A 507 2.43 30.87 9.98
N ASN A 508 1.11 30.73 10.09
CA ASN A 508 0.27 31.55 10.95
C ASN A 508 -0.88 30.76 11.59
N ALA A 509 -1.28 31.17 12.79
CA ALA A 509 -2.29 30.49 13.61
C ALA A 509 -3.70 30.46 12.99
N ALA A 510 -4.10 31.54 12.32
CA ALA A 510 -5.45 31.66 11.77
C ALA A 510 -5.69 30.66 10.63
N ASP A 511 -4.74 30.55 9.69
CA ASP A 511 -4.85 29.61 8.59
C ASP A 511 -4.72 28.15 9.06
N MET A 512 -3.90 27.88 10.09
CA MET A 512 -3.82 26.55 10.68
C MET A 512 -5.15 26.14 11.33
N MET A 513 -5.81 27.04 12.06
CA MET A 513 -7.13 26.77 12.63
C MET A 513 -8.17 26.55 11.54
N ALA A 514 -8.22 27.42 10.52
CA ALA A 514 -9.13 27.26 9.39
C ALA A 514 -8.90 25.96 8.62
N ALA A 515 -7.65 25.50 8.48
CA ALA A 515 -7.34 24.23 7.84
C ALA A 515 -7.86 23.04 8.66
N VAL A 516 -7.67 23.06 9.99
CA VAL A 516 -8.19 22.02 10.91
C VAL A 516 -9.71 21.99 10.93
N GLU A 517 -10.39 23.14 10.86
CA GLU A 517 -11.86 23.17 10.76
C GLU A 517 -12.35 22.63 9.42
N ALA A 518 -11.62 22.93 8.35
CA ALA A 518 -11.99 22.57 6.98
C ALA A 518 -11.75 21.09 6.63
N VAL A 519 -10.95 20.32 7.40
CA VAL A 519 -10.80 18.87 7.14
C VAL A 519 -12.11 18.09 7.29
N GLY A 520 -13.08 18.61 8.04
CA GLY A 520 -14.40 17.99 8.18
C GLY A 520 -14.33 16.55 8.71
N GLN A 521 -14.76 15.58 7.90
CA GLN A 521 -14.69 14.15 8.22
C GLN A 521 -13.52 13.43 7.54
N GLY A 522 -12.57 14.15 6.95
CA GLY A 522 -11.48 13.50 6.23
C GLY A 522 -10.93 14.29 5.07
N GLY A 523 -9.60 14.34 4.97
CA GLY A 523 -8.94 14.78 3.76
C GLY A 523 -7.64 15.53 3.96
N HIS A 524 -7.16 16.03 2.83
CA HIS A 524 -6.10 17.04 2.76
C HIS A 524 -6.73 18.39 2.45
N VAL A 525 -6.28 19.45 3.12
CA VAL A 525 -6.78 20.82 2.93
C VAL A 525 -5.63 21.81 2.87
N LEU A 526 -5.68 22.72 1.89
CA LEU A 526 -4.83 23.91 1.83
C LEU A 526 -5.67 25.15 2.11
N VAL A 527 -5.15 26.00 3.01
CA VAL A 527 -5.74 27.30 3.34
C VAL A 527 -4.75 28.41 3.07
N ARG A 528 -5.24 29.50 2.46
CA ARG A 528 -4.47 30.73 2.22
C ARG A 528 -5.34 31.93 2.58
N ASN A 529 -4.87 32.81 3.47
CA ASN A 529 -5.59 34.01 3.88
C ASN A 529 -7.02 33.74 4.39
N GLY A 530 -7.22 32.67 5.15
CA GLY A 530 -8.49 32.24 5.73
C GLY A 530 -9.42 31.49 4.77
N GLU A 531 -9.03 31.29 3.50
CA GLU A 531 -9.84 30.60 2.50
C GLU A 531 -9.25 29.25 2.12
N VAL A 532 -10.10 28.23 1.99
CA VAL A 532 -9.72 26.92 1.45
C VAL A 532 -9.44 27.05 -0.05
N VAL A 533 -8.19 26.85 -0.46
CA VAL A 533 -7.75 26.99 -1.85
C VAL A 533 -7.67 25.66 -2.62
N ALA A 534 -7.55 24.54 -1.92
CA ALA A 534 -7.68 23.18 -2.46
C ALA A 534 -8.08 22.20 -1.35
N ARG A 535 -8.72 21.09 -1.75
CA ARG A 535 -9.07 19.99 -0.84
C ARG A 535 -9.15 18.66 -1.59
N ILE A 536 -8.84 17.58 -0.90
CA ILE A 536 -9.11 16.20 -1.32
C ILE A 536 -9.98 15.57 -0.24
N PRO A 537 -11.31 15.46 -0.41
CA PRO A 537 -12.20 14.92 0.60
C PRO A 537 -12.08 13.39 0.71
N LEU A 538 -11.82 12.91 1.93
CA LEU A 538 -11.59 11.49 2.23
C LEU A 538 -12.59 10.99 3.27
N ALA A 539 -13.87 10.97 2.92
CA ALA A 539 -14.95 10.74 3.89
C ALA A 539 -14.90 9.37 4.59
N LEU A 540 -14.29 8.35 3.99
CA LEU A 540 -14.24 7.01 4.59
C LEU A 540 -13.00 6.90 5.49
N GLY A 541 -13.22 6.85 6.80
CA GLY A 541 -12.15 6.73 7.80
C GLY A 541 -11.24 7.96 7.88
N GLY A 542 -11.53 9.03 7.14
CA GLY A 542 -10.60 10.12 6.94
C GLY A 542 -9.36 9.73 6.12
N LEU A 543 -9.46 8.65 5.32
CA LEU A 543 -8.37 8.04 4.56
C LEU A 543 -8.71 7.83 3.07
N MET A 544 -9.95 7.48 2.76
CA MET A 544 -10.38 7.16 1.40
C MET A 544 -11.57 8.01 0.94
N SER A 545 -11.60 8.30 -0.35
CA SER A 545 -12.71 8.96 -1.04
C SER A 545 -13.76 7.96 -1.51
N GLU A 546 -14.98 8.47 -1.69
CA GLU A 546 -16.06 7.77 -2.40
C GLU A 546 -16.08 8.09 -3.91
N GLY A 547 -15.22 9.01 -4.35
CA GLY A 547 -15.09 9.40 -5.76
C GLY A 547 -14.36 8.36 -6.60
N THR A 548 -14.33 8.59 -7.91
CA THR A 548 -13.54 7.76 -8.84
C THR A 548 -12.04 8.08 -8.73
N ALA A 549 -11.19 7.16 -9.15
CA ALA A 549 -9.74 7.36 -9.24
C ALA A 549 -9.40 8.61 -10.08
N GLU A 550 -10.12 8.87 -11.18
CA GLU A 550 -9.91 10.05 -12.01
C GLU A 550 -10.33 11.34 -11.29
N ASP A 551 -11.44 11.32 -10.54
CA ASP A 551 -11.88 12.48 -9.74
C ASP A 551 -10.86 12.80 -8.64
N VAL A 552 -10.37 11.78 -7.91
CA VAL A 552 -9.39 11.96 -6.84
C VAL A 552 -8.03 12.35 -7.41
N ALA A 553 -7.62 11.79 -8.55
CA ALA A 553 -6.40 12.21 -9.26
C ALA A 553 -6.47 13.68 -9.70
N ALA A 554 -7.60 14.13 -10.25
CA ALA A 554 -7.77 15.54 -10.62
C ALA A 554 -7.72 16.48 -9.40
N GLN A 555 -8.28 16.07 -8.27
CA GLN A 555 -8.19 16.81 -7.01
C GLN A 555 -6.75 16.83 -6.48
N HIS A 556 -6.05 15.70 -6.56
CA HIS A 556 -4.64 15.59 -6.22
C HIS A 556 -3.79 16.53 -7.07
N ASP A 557 -3.93 16.52 -8.39
CA ASP A 557 -3.17 17.39 -9.29
C ASP A 557 -3.40 18.88 -9.00
N ASP A 558 -4.65 19.31 -8.78
CA ASP A 558 -4.94 20.70 -8.38
C ASP A 558 -4.32 21.02 -7.01
N PHE A 559 -4.43 20.11 -6.03
CA PHE A 559 -3.83 20.26 -4.71
C PHE A 559 -2.31 20.47 -4.80
N MET A 560 -1.63 19.66 -5.61
CA MET A 560 -0.21 19.78 -5.89
C MET A 560 0.14 21.15 -6.46
N VAL A 561 -0.59 21.61 -7.49
CA VAL A 561 -0.38 22.93 -8.09
C VAL A 561 -0.56 24.06 -7.07
N LYS A 562 -1.60 24.01 -6.22
CA LYS A 562 -1.83 25.05 -5.18
C LYS A 562 -0.75 25.01 -4.10
N ALA A 563 -0.32 23.83 -3.68
CA ALA A 563 0.76 23.66 -2.72
C ALA A 563 2.08 24.24 -3.23
N ARG A 564 2.41 24.01 -4.51
CA ARG A 564 3.59 24.65 -5.16
C ARG A 564 3.46 26.17 -5.14
N ALA A 565 2.29 26.71 -5.47
CA ALA A 565 2.04 28.16 -5.41
C ALA A 565 2.07 28.77 -3.99
N MET A 566 2.13 27.92 -2.97
CA MET A 566 2.32 28.29 -1.56
C MET A 566 3.76 28.03 -1.08
N GLY A 567 4.69 27.63 -1.96
CA GLY A 567 6.12 27.54 -1.66
C GLY A 567 6.61 26.18 -1.19
N ILE A 568 5.77 25.14 -1.22
CA ILE A 568 6.24 23.75 -1.02
C ILE A 568 6.84 23.29 -2.35
N GLU A 569 8.17 23.24 -2.48
CA GLU A 569 8.84 22.97 -3.76
C GLU A 569 9.43 21.55 -3.82
N PRO A 570 9.57 20.94 -5.02
CA PRO A 570 10.29 19.70 -5.19
C PRO A 570 11.73 19.77 -4.65
N PRO A 571 12.27 18.66 -4.11
CA PRO A 571 11.71 17.31 -4.15
C PRO A 571 10.78 16.98 -2.97
N LEU A 572 10.35 17.97 -2.17
CA LEU A 572 9.35 17.74 -1.14
C LEU A 572 7.96 17.59 -1.80
N ASP A 573 7.30 16.48 -1.56
CA ASP A 573 5.89 16.31 -1.89
C ASP A 573 5.00 16.92 -0.77
N PRO A 574 3.96 17.71 -1.07
CA PRO A 574 3.11 18.36 -0.08
C PRO A 574 2.31 17.39 0.80
N ILE A 575 1.78 16.31 0.22
CA ILE A 575 0.97 15.33 0.95
C ILE A 575 1.92 14.41 1.68
N MET A 576 2.86 13.80 0.96
CA MET A 576 3.76 12.82 1.56
C MET A 576 4.65 13.46 2.63
N GLY A 577 5.08 14.70 2.39
CA GLY A 577 5.85 15.47 3.35
C GLY A 577 5.13 15.75 4.66
N ILE A 578 3.79 15.79 4.71
CA ILE A 578 3.03 16.00 5.96
C ILE A 578 2.63 14.68 6.62
N ILE A 579 2.27 13.65 5.86
CA ILE A 579 1.73 12.40 6.42
C ILE A 579 2.78 11.57 7.19
N PHE A 580 4.08 11.71 6.89
CA PHE A 580 5.16 11.02 7.59
C PHE A 580 5.69 11.76 8.82
N LEU A 581 5.40 13.06 9.00
CA LEU A 581 5.87 13.82 10.18
C LEU A 581 5.41 13.21 11.53
N PRO A 582 4.23 12.58 11.63
CA PRO A 582 3.80 11.91 12.86
C PRO A 582 4.20 10.44 13.01
N LEU A 583 4.88 9.81 12.03
CA LEU A 583 5.16 8.36 12.03
C LEU A 583 6.29 7.96 12.98
N PRO A 584 6.01 7.33 14.15
CA PRO A 584 7.01 7.16 15.20
C PRO A 584 7.80 5.85 15.10
N VAL A 585 7.79 5.18 13.94
CA VAL A 585 8.56 3.95 13.67
C VAL A 585 9.72 4.16 12.69
N ILE A 586 9.87 5.37 12.15
CA ILE A 586 11.01 5.75 11.29
C ILE A 586 11.78 6.95 11.86
N PRO A 587 13.12 6.92 11.84
CA PRO A 587 13.95 7.95 12.46
C PRO A 587 13.86 9.31 11.75
N THR A 588 14.26 10.43 12.38
CA THR A 588 14.75 10.59 13.77
C THR A 588 13.71 11.28 14.66
N LEU A 589 13.29 12.50 14.32
CA LEU A 589 12.36 13.29 15.15
C LEU A 589 10.99 13.39 14.48
N ARG A 590 9.94 13.14 15.26
CA ARG A 590 8.53 13.09 14.84
C ARG A 590 7.66 13.91 15.79
N ILE A 591 6.39 14.06 15.45
CA ILE A 591 5.38 14.67 16.33
C ILE A 591 4.34 13.65 16.76
N ARG A 592 3.97 13.67 18.04
CA ARG A 592 2.87 12.88 18.63
C ARG A 592 1.88 13.82 19.34
N PRO A 593 0.67 13.37 19.73
CA PRO A 593 -0.28 14.23 20.47
C PRO A 593 0.24 14.73 21.83
N GLU A 594 1.30 14.12 22.35
CA GLU A 594 2.01 14.55 23.55
C GLU A 594 3.12 15.57 23.26
N GLY A 595 3.64 15.66 22.04
CA GLY A 595 4.71 16.60 21.65
C GLY A 595 5.74 16.03 20.68
N MET A 596 6.92 16.64 20.67
CA MET A 596 8.05 16.24 19.82
C MET A 596 8.70 14.96 20.35
N PHE A 597 8.87 13.95 19.51
CA PHE A 597 9.31 12.60 19.91
C PHE A 597 10.54 12.17 19.12
N ASP A 598 11.60 11.79 19.82
CA ASP A 598 12.82 11.23 19.25
C ASP A 598 12.73 9.71 19.21
N VAL A 599 12.53 9.18 18.00
CA VAL A 599 12.38 7.74 17.73
C VAL A 599 13.67 6.97 18.02
N THR A 600 14.83 7.63 18.01
CA THR A 600 16.12 6.96 18.27
C THR A 600 16.38 6.73 19.75
N THR A 601 15.80 7.58 20.61
CA THR A 601 15.94 7.45 22.07
C THR A 601 14.64 7.04 22.76
N PHE A 602 13.52 6.99 22.03
CA PHE A 602 12.17 6.78 22.55
C PHE A 602 11.82 7.74 23.70
N THR A 603 12.20 9.01 23.55
CA THR A 603 11.90 10.06 24.54
C THR A 603 11.32 11.31 23.89
N TYR A 604 10.61 12.13 24.67
CA TYR A 604 10.14 13.43 24.21
C TYR A 604 11.30 14.41 24.20
N ALA A 605 11.44 15.14 23.10
CA ALA A 605 12.48 16.12 22.91
C ALA A 605 12.04 17.49 23.45
N ASP A 606 12.92 18.12 24.23
CA ASP A 606 12.76 19.50 24.72
C ASP A 606 13.00 20.56 23.64
#